data_AF-A0A9E4ZL78-F1
#
_entry.id   AF-A0A9E4ZL78-F1
#
_cell.length_a   1.000
_cell.length_b   1.000
_cell.length_c   1.000
_cell.angle_alpha   90.00
_cell.angle_beta   90.00
_cell.angle_gamma   90.00
#
_symmetry.space_group_name_H-M   'P 1'
#
loop_
_entity.id
_entity.type
_entity.pdbx_description
1 polymer ?
#
loop_
_entity_poly.entity_id
_entity_poly.type
_entity_poly.pdbx_seq_one_letter_code
_entity_poly.pdbx_strand_id
1 'polypeptide(L)' 'MTVKCPEVGTVSQGRAVEEAVANLKEATELYLEEFPLEDGRRPIITTFEVTGGAQA' A
#
# COMPACT_ATOMS: atom_id res chain seq x y z
N MET A 1 1.70 -9.04 9.80
CA MET A 1 1.11 -8.67 8.50
C MET A 1 1.70 -7.34 8.08
N THR A 2 2.17 -7.21 6.83
CA THR A 2 2.74 -5.96 6.30
C THR A 2 1.86 -5.44 5.19
N VAL A 3 1.54 -4.16 5.23
CA VAL A 3 0.72 -3.46 4.22
C VAL A 3 1.45 -2.22 3.73
N LYS A 4 1.14 -1.76 2.52
CA LYS A 4 1.77 -0.58 1.92
C LYS A 4 0.74 0.29 1.20
N CYS A 5 0.97 1.58 1.19
CA CYS A 5 0.24 2.55 0.38
C CYS A 5 0.99 2.73 -0.95
N PRO A 6 0.49 2.24 -2.09
CA PRO A 6 1.19 2.35 -3.37
C PRO A 6 1.29 3.79 -3.90
N GLU A 7 0.41 4.69 -3.46
CA GLU A 7 0.38 6.10 -3.89
C GLU A 7 1.59 6.89 -3.38
N VAL A 8 1.96 6.68 -2.10
CA VAL A 8 3.03 7.45 -1.43
C VAL A 8 4.21 6.58 -0.98
N GLY A 9 4.09 5.26 -1.08
CA GLY A 9 5.14 4.32 -0.69
C GLY A 9 5.28 4.08 0.82
N THR A 10 4.36 4.58 1.64
CA THR A 10 4.36 4.28 3.08
C THR A 10 4.10 2.80 3.34
N VAL A 11 4.68 2.28 4.42
CA VAL A 11 4.58 0.87 4.82
C VAL A 11 4.24 0.81 6.29
N SER A 12 3.40 -0.14 6.67
CA SER A 12 3.10 -0.40 8.07
C SER A 12 2.90 -1.88 8.35
N GLN A 13 2.94 -2.24 9.63
CA GLN A 13 2.87 -3.61 10.11
C GLN A 13 1.85 -3.73 11.26
N GLY A 14 1.23 -4.90 11.38
CA GLY A 14 0.30 -5.23 12.46
C GLY A 14 0.17 -6.75 12.66
N ARG A 15 -0.39 -7.17 13.79
CA ARG A 15 -0.65 -8.59 14.09
C ARG A 15 -1.86 -9.12 13.34
N ALA A 16 -2.83 -8.25 13.06
CA ALA A 16 -4.00 -8.49 12.21
C ALA A 16 -4.00 -7.57 10.97
N VAL A 17 -4.84 -7.87 9.98
CA VAL A 17 -5.00 -7.04 8.77
C VAL A 17 -5.51 -5.66 9.14
N GLU A 18 -6.54 -5.63 10.00
CA GLU A 18 -7.23 -4.43 10.44
C GLU A 18 -6.29 -3.50 11.19
N GLU A 19 -5.46 -4.05 12.08
CA GLU A 19 -4.42 -3.31 12.81
C GLU A 19 -3.37 -2.75 11.83
N ALA A 20 -2.87 -3.57 10.90
CA ALA A 20 -1.86 -3.12 9.94
C ALA A 20 -2.41 -1.99 9.04
N VAL A 21 -3.68 -2.05 8.64
CA VAL A 21 -4.36 -1.01 7.85
C VAL A 21 -4.58 0.26 8.67
N ALA A 22 -4.98 0.15 9.93
CA ALA A 22 -5.12 1.32 10.81
C ALA A 22 -3.77 2.03 10.99
N ASN A 23 -2.70 1.27 11.27
CA ASN A 23 -1.35 1.81 11.41
C ASN A 23 -0.84 2.42 10.08
N LEU A 24 -1.21 1.84 8.93
CA LEU A 24 -0.84 2.38 7.62
C LEU A 24 -1.52 3.72 7.37
N LYS A 25 -2.80 3.85 7.74
CA LYS A 25 -3.56 5.09 7.58
C LYS A 25 -2.90 6.23 8.35
N GLU A 26 -2.59 6.02 9.63
CA GLU A 26 -1.91 7.03 10.46
C GLU A 26 -0.55 7.42 9.87
N ALA A 27 0.26 6.43 9.45
CA ALA A 27 1.57 6.69 8.84
C ALA A 27 1.45 7.48 7.51
N THR A 28 0.42 7.21 6.71
CA THR A 28 0.15 7.97 5.47
C THR A 28 -0.34 9.37 5.77
N GLU A 29 -1.23 9.57 6.74
CA GLU A 29 -1.72 10.91 7.13
C GLU A 29 -0.55 11.80 7.58
N LEU A 30 0.34 11.28 8.44
CA LEU A 30 1.55 11.99 8.88
C LEU A 30 2.48 12.34 7.71
N TYR A 31 2.66 11.43 6.75
CA TYR A 31 3.45 11.71 5.55
C TYR A 31 2.86 12.84 4.71
N LEU A 32 1.53 12.86 4.55
CA LEU A 32 0.82 13.85 3.75
C LEU A 32 0.76 15.24 4.41
N GLU A 33 0.83 15.31 5.73
CA GLU A 33 0.98 16.57 6.46
C GLU A 33 2.31 17.27 6.12
N GLU A 34 3.39 16.50 5.93
CA GLU A 34 4.72 17.03 5.59
C GLU A 34 4.91 17.17 4.07
N PHE A 35 4.37 16.24 3.29
CA PHE A 35 4.50 16.16 1.84
C PHE A 35 3.12 16.00 1.18
N PRO A 36 2.38 17.11 0.95
CA PRO A 36 1.08 17.06 0.31
C PRO A 36 1.15 16.40 -1.07
N LEU A 37 0.19 15.53 -1.37
CA LEU A 37 0.09 14.94 -2.69
C LEU A 37 -0.21 16.01 -3.75
N GLU A 38 0.61 16.08 -4.78
CA GLU A 38 0.32 16.87 -5.96
C GLU A 38 -0.86 16.25 -6.73
N ASP A 39 -1.73 17.10 -7.28
CA ASP A 39 -2.93 16.66 -7.97
C ASP A 39 -2.53 16.05 -9.34
N GLY A 40 -2.35 14.73 -9.38
CA GLY A 40 -1.68 14.13 -10.53
C GLY A 40 -1.74 12.60 -10.60
N ARG A 41 -2.91 12.09 -11.02
CA ARG A 41 -3.20 10.68 -11.39
C ARG A 41 -3.25 9.70 -10.22
N ARG A 42 -4.46 9.16 -9.99
CA ARG A 42 -4.65 7.97 -9.14
C ARG A 42 -4.09 6.73 -9.86
N PRO A 43 -3.30 5.88 -9.19
CA PRO A 43 -2.81 4.65 -9.80
C PRO A 43 -3.97 3.70 -10.12
N ILE A 44 -3.86 2.96 -11.23
CA ILE A 44 -4.77 1.84 -11.51
C ILE A 44 -4.23 0.63 -10.74
N ILE A 45 -4.94 0.25 -9.68
CA ILE A 45 -4.62 -0.95 -8.90
C ILE A 45 -5.48 -2.10 -9.43
N THR A 46 -4.83 -3.16 -9.89
CA THR A 46 -5.49 -4.41 -10.31
C THR A 46 -4.69 -5.60 -9.83
N THR A 47 -5.39 -6.69 -9.53
CA THR A 47 -4.80 -8.01 -9.29
C THR A 47 -5.08 -8.91 -10.50
N PHE A 48 -4.19 -9.86 -10.78
CA PHE A 48 -4.39 -10.87 -11.82
C PHE A 48 -3.71 -12.17 -11.39
N GLU A 49 -4.19 -13.29 -11.93
CA GLU A 49 -3.64 -14.62 -11.66
C GLU A 49 -2.74 -15.06 -12.82
N VAL A 50 -1.70 -15.84 -12.52
CA VAL A 50 -0.78 -16.40 -13.52
C VAL A 50 -0.64 -17.90 -13.29
N THR A 51 -0.80 -18.70 -14.34
CA THR A 51 -0.48 -20.13 -14.31
C THR A 51 1.04 -20.32 -14.40
N GLY A 52 1.62 -20.97 -13.39
CA GLY A 52 3.06 -21.25 -13.36
C GLY A 52 3.50 -22.21 -14.46
N GLY A 53 4.12 -21.69 -15.51
CA GLY A 53 4.80 -22.50 -16.52
C GLY A 53 6.18 -22.93 -16.03
N ALA A 54 6.25 -23.92 -15.12
CA ALA A 54 7.49 -24.66 -14.92
C ALA A 54 7.56 -25.73 -16.01
N GLN A 55 8.24 -25.45 -17.12
CA GLN A 55 8.76 -26.51 -17.98
C GLN A 55 10.08 -26.98 -17.38
N ALA A 56 10.16 -28.29 -17.13
CA ALA A 56 11.37 -28.99 -16.72
C ALA A 56 12.38 -29.06 -17.87
#